data_AF-A0A316DFD8-F1
#
_entry.id   AF-A0A316DFD8-F1
#
_cell.length_a   1.000
_cell.length_b   1.000
_cell.length_c   1.000
_cell.angle_alpha   90.00
_cell.angle_beta   90.00
_cell.angle_gamma   90.00
#
_symmetry.space_group_name_H-M   'P 1'
#
loop_
_entity.id
_entity.type
_entity.pdbx_description
1 polymer ?
#
loop_
_entity_poly.entity_id
_entity_poly.type
_entity_poly.pdbx_seq_one_letter_code
_entity_poly.pdbx_strand_id
1 'polypeptide(L)'
;MSKRNLNKHLIGLTGEYFVAGMMSLNGWVASLTLKNYPDVDIFGLNPETGINVNIQVKTIRNGKSYPIGLTHATIDKAKDKITCPYVFVHIDKNNDVRYFIISRKELINVIKTSDKDYLNKPRKKPVKQTNPVGIPLRYLEPYEDKWNNIWKK
;
A
#
# COMPACT_ATOMS: atom_id res chain seq x y z
N MET A 1 -10.13 -10.43 -20.69
CA MET A 1 -9.33 -10.46 -19.45
C MET A 1 -9.42 -11.87 -18.85
N SER A 2 -8.34 -12.49 -18.36
CA SER A 2 -8.43 -13.84 -17.79
C SER A 2 -9.15 -13.84 -16.44
N LYS A 3 -9.84 -14.95 -16.06
CA LYS A 3 -10.57 -15.08 -14.77
C LYS A 3 -9.68 -14.78 -13.56
N ARG A 4 -8.39 -15.14 -13.62
CA ARG A 4 -7.39 -14.85 -12.58
C ARG A 4 -7.08 -13.35 -12.47
N ASN A 5 -6.99 -12.65 -13.60
CA ASN A 5 -6.74 -11.21 -13.61
C ASN A 5 -7.96 -10.42 -13.12
N LEU A 6 -9.17 -10.86 -13.49
CA LEU A 6 -10.41 -10.29 -12.96
C LEU A 6 -10.48 -10.42 -11.43
N ASN A 7 -10.17 -11.60 -10.89
CA ASN A 7 -10.17 -11.81 -9.44
C ASN A 7 -9.17 -10.88 -8.72
N LYS A 8 -7.95 -10.74 -9.25
CA LYS A 8 -6.97 -9.79 -8.69
C LYS A 8 -7.46 -8.35 -8.68
N HIS A 9 -8.10 -7.91 -9.76
CA HIS A 9 -8.65 -6.57 -9.85
C HIS A 9 -9.78 -6.35 -8.84
N LEU A 10 -10.71 -7.31 -8.73
CA LEU A 10 -11.79 -7.25 -7.74
C LEU A 10 -11.24 -7.20 -6.30
N ILE A 11 -10.18 -7.94 -5.97
CA ILE A 11 -9.55 -7.86 -4.65
C ILE A 11 -8.93 -6.48 -4.39
N GLY A 12 -8.29 -5.87 -5.39
CA GLY A 12 -7.80 -4.49 -5.30
C GLY A 12 -8.95 -3.53 -4.96
N LEU A 13 -9.99 -3.56 -5.79
CA LEU A 13 -11.19 -2.74 -5.64
C LEU A 13 -11.90 -2.95 -4.29
N THR A 14 -12.00 -4.20 -3.81
CA THR A 14 -12.55 -4.50 -2.49
C THR A 14 -11.80 -3.77 -1.38
N GLY A 15 -10.47 -3.75 -1.44
CA GLY A 15 -9.68 -3.02 -0.44
C GLY A 15 -9.88 -1.51 -0.53
N GLU A 16 -10.01 -0.95 -1.73
CA GLU A 16 -10.30 0.48 -1.90
C GLU A 16 -11.66 0.86 -1.27
N TYR A 17 -12.71 0.07 -1.51
CA TYR A 17 -14.01 0.27 -0.85
C TYR A 17 -13.94 0.14 0.67
N PHE A 18 -13.20 -0.84 1.19
CA PHE A 18 -13.01 -0.99 2.64
C PHE A 18 -12.30 0.21 3.25
N VAL A 19 -11.26 0.73 2.59
CA VAL A 19 -10.55 1.92 3.06
C VAL A 19 -11.47 3.15 3.03
N ALA A 20 -12.22 3.35 1.95
CA ALA A 20 -13.18 4.44 1.85
C ALA A 20 -14.23 4.40 2.98
N GLY A 21 -14.79 3.21 3.26
CA GLY A 21 -15.73 3.02 4.37
C GLY A 21 -15.12 3.34 5.73
N MET A 22 -13.88 2.91 5.98
CA MET A 22 -13.16 3.24 7.22
C MET A 22 -12.84 4.73 7.34
N MET A 23 -12.50 5.41 6.25
CA MET A 23 -12.34 6.86 6.25
C MET A 23 -13.65 7.57 6.61
N SER A 24 -14.78 7.13 6.06
CA SER A 24 -16.09 7.67 6.42
C SER A 24 -16.46 7.42 7.89
N LEU A 25 -16.11 6.26 8.45
CA LEU A 25 -16.27 5.99 9.88
C LEU A 25 -15.43 6.92 10.77
N ASN A 26 -14.29 7.41 10.27
CA ASN A 26 -13.46 8.41 10.95
C ASN A 26 -13.91 9.86 10.68
N GLY A 27 -15.07 10.07 10.06
CA GLY A 27 -15.60 11.41 9.76
C GLY A 27 -14.90 12.09 8.59
N TRP A 28 -14.13 11.37 7.78
CA TRP A 28 -13.44 11.91 6.60
C TRP A 28 -14.21 11.61 5.33
N VAL A 29 -14.09 12.51 4.35
CA VAL A 29 -14.64 12.31 3.02
C VAL A 29 -13.64 11.49 2.20
N ALA A 30 -14.13 10.46 1.50
CA ALA A 30 -13.35 9.63 0.61
C ALA A 30 -14.05 9.50 -0.74
N SER A 31 -13.34 9.79 -1.83
CA SER A 31 -13.83 9.64 -3.20
C SER A 31 -12.89 8.71 -3.97
N LEU A 32 -13.42 7.59 -4.44
CA LEU A 32 -12.68 6.60 -5.23
C LEU A 32 -12.39 7.14 -6.63
N THR A 33 -11.20 6.89 -7.16
CA THR A 33 -10.88 7.27 -8.52
C THR A 33 -11.53 6.33 -9.54
N LEU A 34 -12.02 6.89 -10.65
CA LEU A 34 -12.54 6.10 -11.75
C LEU A 34 -11.38 5.71 -12.68
N LYS A 35 -11.29 4.41 -13.01
CA LYS A 35 -10.41 3.86 -14.05
C LYS A 35 -8.91 4.12 -13.80
N ASN A 36 -8.30 3.38 -12.87
CA ASN A 36 -6.84 3.31 -12.63
C ASN A 36 -6.14 4.67 -12.82
N TYR A 37 -6.67 5.72 -12.18
CA TYR A 37 -6.03 7.03 -12.24
C TYR A 37 -4.59 6.85 -11.77
N PRO A 38 -3.57 7.31 -12.53
CA PRO A 38 -2.19 6.98 -12.23
C PRO A 38 -1.82 7.30 -10.78
N ASP A 39 -1.44 6.27 -10.04
CA ASP A 39 -0.87 6.34 -8.69
C ASP A 39 -1.77 7.01 -7.62
N VAL A 40 -3.09 7.07 -7.84
CA VAL A 40 -4.09 7.51 -6.83
C VAL A 40 -5.35 6.66 -6.90
N ASP A 41 -5.69 6.01 -5.79
CA ASP A 41 -6.90 5.18 -5.69
C ASP A 41 -8.04 5.93 -4.97
N ILE A 42 -7.71 6.78 -3.97
CA ILE A 42 -8.69 7.59 -3.23
C ILE A 42 -8.24 9.05 -3.12
N PHE A 43 -9.16 9.97 -3.33
CA PHE A 43 -9.08 11.36 -2.88
C PHE A 43 -9.76 11.49 -1.51
N GLY A 44 -9.00 11.95 -0.51
CA GLY A 44 -9.46 12.17 0.86
C GLY A 44 -9.56 13.65 1.20
N LEU A 45 -10.55 14.02 2.01
CA LEU A 45 -10.69 15.33 2.62
C LEU A 45 -11.00 15.16 4.11
N ASN A 46 -10.28 15.87 4.96
CA ASN A 46 -10.63 16.03 6.37
C ASN A 46 -11.50 17.29 6.52
N PRO A 47 -12.82 17.17 6.82
CA PRO A 47 -13.73 18.31 6.88
C PRO A 47 -13.39 19.31 7.99
N GLU A 48 -12.76 18.86 9.08
CA GLU A 48 -12.42 19.72 10.23
C GLU A 48 -11.25 20.65 9.91
N THR A 49 -10.26 20.17 9.13
CA THR A 49 -9.04 20.91 8.80
C THR A 49 -9.04 21.50 7.40
N GLY A 50 -9.96 21.06 6.53
CA GLY A 50 -9.98 21.41 5.11
C GLY A 50 -8.84 20.80 4.29
N ILE A 51 -8.02 19.91 4.87
CA ILE A 51 -6.85 19.32 4.22
C ILE A 51 -7.30 18.20 3.28
N ASN A 52 -6.78 18.24 2.05
CA ASN A 52 -6.94 17.18 1.04
C ASN A 52 -5.72 16.28 1.00
N VAL A 53 -5.92 15.02 0.61
CA VAL A 53 -4.87 14.01 0.48
C VAL A 53 -5.19 13.02 -0.64
N ASN A 54 -4.17 12.62 -1.38
CA ASN A 54 -4.26 11.47 -2.28
C ASN A 54 -3.84 10.23 -1.51
N ILE A 55 -4.45 9.07 -1.76
CA ILE A 55 -4.13 7.82 -1.07
C ILE A 55 -3.99 6.70 -2.11
N GLN A 56 -2.94 5.89 -1.95
CA GLN A 56 -2.80 4.62 -2.65
C GLN A 56 -3.21 3.47 -1.72
N VAL A 57 -3.96 2.52 -2.24
CA VAL A 57 -4.35 1.28 -1.58
C VAL A 57 -3.61 0.10 -2.21
N LYS A 58 -3.15 -0.84 -1.38
CA LYS A 58 -2.61 -2.13 -1.84
C LYS A 58 -3.23 -3.26 -1.05
N THR A 59 -3.86 -4.18 -1.76
CA THR A 59 -4.62 -5.28 -1.14
C THR A 59 -4.01 -6.63 -1.49
N ILE A 60 -3.90 -7.50 -0.49
CA ILE A 60 -3.61 -8.93 -0.69
C ILE A 60 -4.65 -9.77 0.05
N ARG A 61 -4.97 -10.93 -0.53
CA ARG A 61 -5.79 -11.95 0.12
C ARG A 61 -4.94 -13.18 0.41
N ASN A 62 -4.82 -13.55 1.69
CA ASN A 62 -4.00 -14.67 2.17
C ASN A 62 -2.54 -14.62 1.67
N GLY A 63 -2.01 -13.42 1.49
CA GLY A 63 -0.65 -13.17 1.01
C GLY A 63 0.29 -12.77 2.15
N LYS A 64 1.60 -12.76 1.89
CA LYS A 64 2.63 -12.37 2.89
C LYS A 64 3.46 -11.15 2.48
N SER A 65 3.26 -10.63 1.28
CA SER A 65 4.04 -9.52 0.73
C SER A 65 3.22 -8.73 -0.29
N TYR A 66 3.42 -7.41 -0.29
CA TYR A 66 2.73 -6.48 -1.16
C TYR A 66 3.67 -5.99 -2.27
N PRO A 67 3.32 -6.16 -3.55
CA PRO A 67 4.07 -5.54 -4.64
C PRO A 67 3.89 -4.02 -4.61
N ILE A 68 4.99 -3.29 -4.77
CA ILE A 68 5.00 -1.81 -4.71
C ILE A 68 5.33 -1.13 -6.05
N GLY A 69 5.42 -1.91 -7.14
CA GLY A 69 5.71 -1.36 -8.47
C GLY A 69 7.16 -0.89 -8.67
N LEU A 70 8.09 -1.33 -7.81
CA LEU A 70 9.52 -1.09 -7.92
C LEU A 70 10.28 -2.40 -8.16
N THR A 71 11.51 -2.30 -8.65
CA THR A 71 12.50 -3.37 -8.69
C THR A 71 13.71 -3.00 -7.83
N HIS A 72 14.58 -3.95 -7.54
CA HIS A 72 15.81 -3.66 -6.79
C HIS A 72 16.67 -2.58 -7.49
N ALA A 73 16.65 -2.56 -8.84
CA ALA A 73 17.31 -1.54 -9.65
C ALA A 73 16.68 -0.14 -9.56
N THR A 74 15.43 -0.02 -9.09
CA THR A 74 14.70 1.27 -9.03
C THR A 74 14.38 1.72 -7.62
N ILE A 75 14.94 1.09 -6.59
CA ILE A 75 14.71 1.45 -5.19
C ILE A 75 15.09 2.89 -4.86
N ASP A 76 16.17 3.41 -5.46
CA ASP A 76 16.57 4.80 -5.24
C ASP A 76 15.52 5.80 -5.76
N LYS A 77 14.66 5.38 -6.70
CA LYS A 77 13.53 6.18 -7.22
C LYS A 77 12.29 6.10 -6.33
N ALA A 78 12.31 5.39 -5.21
CA ALA A 78 11.16 5.28 -4.30
C ALA A 78 10.68 6.66 -3.81
N LYS A 79 11.59 7.61 -3.60
CA LYS A 79 11.23 8.98 -3.18
C LYS A 79 10.37 9.70 -4.21
N ASP A 80 10.62 9.44 -5.50
CA ASP A 80 9.93 10.08 -6.61
C ASP A 80 8.61 9.36 -6.95
N LYS A 81 8.60 8.04 -6.78
CA LYS A 81 7.43 7.19 -7.09
C LYS A 81 6.37 7.15 -5.98
N ILE A 82 6.79 7.25 -4.73
CA ILE A 82 5.88 7.28 -3.59
C ILE A 82 5.54 8.75 -3.30
N THR A 83 4.42 9.21 -3.83
CA THR A 83 3.99 10.63 -3.76
C THR A 83 2.96 10.88 -2.67
N CYS A 84 2.33 9.84 -2.15
CA CYS A 84 1.24 9.88 -1.19
C CYS A 84 1.40 8.84 -0.07
N PRO A 85 0.62 8.94 1.02
CA PRO A 85 0.43 7.86 1.99
C PRO A 85 -0.18 6.61 1.36
N TYR A 86 0.12 5.46 1.95
CA TYR A 86 -0.42 4.18 1.51
C TYR A 86 -1.28 3.56 2.61
N VAL A 87 -2.35 2.89 2.19
CA VAL A 87 -3.12 1.99 3.05
C VAL A 87 -2.98 0.57 2.51
N PHE A 88 -2.34 -0.28 3.29
CA PHE A 88 -2.22 -1.70 2.97
C PHE A 88 -3.37 -2.46 3.62
N VAL A 89 -4.11 -3.21 2.81
CA VAL A 89 -5.25 -4.02 3.26
C VAL A 89 -4.85 -5.49 3.21
N HIS A 90 -4.94 -6.17 4.34
CA HIS A 90 -4.76 -7.62 4.43
C HIS A 90 -6.11 -8.29 4.66
N ILE A 91 -6.54 -9.11 3.71
CA ILE A 91 -7.73 -9.94 3.86
C ILE A 91 -7.24 -11.38 4.09
N ASP A 92 -7.56 -11.96 5.24
CA ASP A 92 -7.11 -13.31 5.54
C ASP A 92 -8.03 -14.39 4.90
N LYS A 93 -7.85 -15.65 5.30
CA LYS A 93 -8.65 -16.79 4.80
C LYS A 93 -10.09 -16.80 5.33
N ASN A 94 -10.33 -16.18 6.49
CA ASN A 94 -11.63 -16.04 7.14
C ASN A 94 -12.37 -14.76 6.68
N ASN A 95 -11.71 -13.95 5.84
CA ASN A 95 -12.12 -12.61 5.44
C ASN A 95 -12.01 -11.57 6.55
N ASP A 96 -11.21 -11.84 7.58
CA ASP A 96 -10.83 -10.82 8.55
C ASP A 96 -9.91 -9.80 7.86
N VAL A 97 -10.22 -8.52 8.05
CA VAL A 97 -9.56 -7.41 7.37
C VAL A 97 -8.70 -6.64 8.36
N ARG A 98 -7.42 -6.45 8.01
CA ARG A 98 -6.48 -5.61 8.76
C ARG A 98 -6.00 -4.47 7.89
N TYR A 99 -5.80 -3.30 8.50
CA TYR A 99 -5.38 -2.07 7.82
C TYR A 99 -4.04 -1.61 8.36
N PHE A 100 -3.08 -1.37 7.48
CA PHE A 100 -1.78 -0.80 7.84
C PHE A 100 -1.61 0.53 7.11
N ILE A 101 -1.67 1.62 7.87
CA ILE A 101 -1.69 2.97 7.33
C ILE A 101 -0.31 3.58 7.54
N ILE A 102 0.35 3.93 6.45
CA ILE A 102 1.73 4.40 6.48
C ILE A 102 1.87 5.72 5.72
N SER A 103 2.51 6.70 6.35
CA SER A 103 2.79 7.98 5.69
C SER A 103 3.82 7.78 4.58
N ARG A 104 3.88 8.73 3.65
CA ARG A 104 4.87 8.72 2.56
C ARG A 104 6.30 8.52 3.07
N LYS A 105 6.71 9.30 4.07
CA LYS A 105 8.08 9.27 4.63
C LYS A 105 8.38 7.94 5.29
N GLU A 106 7.44 7.41 6.08
CA GLU A 106 7.59 6.10 6.74
C GLU A 106 7.69 4.98 5.70
N LEU A 107 6.87 5.02 4.64
CA LEU A 107 6.89 4.01 3.59
C LEU A 107 8.21 3.97 2.84
N ILE A 108 8.78 5.13 2.48
CA ILE A 108 10.10 5.19 1.81
C ILE A 108 11.16 4.51 2.68
N ASN A 109 11.11 4.69 4.01
CA ASN A 109 12.04 4.04 4.92
C ASN A 109 11.79 2.53 5.01
N VAL A 110 10.54 2.09 5.12
CA VAL A 110 10.18 0.66 5.13
C VAL A 110 10.64 -0.03 3.86
N ILE A 111 10.47 0.60 2.70
CA ILE A 111 10.93 0.07 1.40
C ILE A 111 12.45 -0.15 1.44
N LYS A 112 13.21 0.87 1.82
CA LYS A 112 14.69 0.78 1.87
C LYS A 112 15.18 -0.29 2.85
N THR A 113 14.59 -0.33 4.04
CA THR A 113 14.98 -1.29 5.08
C THR A 113 14.63 -2.72 4.66
N SER A 114 13.40 -2.95 4.22
CA SER A 114 12.95 -4.30 3.81
C SER A 114 13.70 -4.83 2.59
N ASP A 115 14.07 -3.95 1.65
CA ASP A 115 14.88 -4.32 0.50
C ASP A 115 16.32 -4.67 0.87
N LYS A 116 16.96 -3.83 1.70
CA LYS A 116 18.31 -4.09 2.24
C LYS A 116 18.35 -5.42 2.98
N ASP A 117 17.39 -5.66 3.88
CA ASP A 117 17.28 -6.92 4.61
C ASP A 117 17.05 -8.10 3.67
N TYR A 118 16.26 -7.91 2.60
CA TYR A 118 16.04 -8.93 1.60
C TYR A 118 17.33 -9.26 0.85
N LEU A 119 18.12 -8.27 0.43
CA LEU A 119 19.36 -8.46 -0.32
C LEU A 119 20.46 -9.12 0.52
N ASN A 120 20.52 -8.82 1.83
CA ASN A 120 21.51 -9.37 2.76
C ASN A 120 21.29 -10.84 3.14
N LYS A 121 20.16 -11.45 2.76
CA LYS A 121 19.90 -12.86 3.07
C LYS A 121 20.92 -13.78 2.39
N PRO A 122 21.48 -14.79 3.11
CA PRO A 122 22.33 -15.80 2.50
C PRO A 122 21.62 -16.52 1.34
N ARG A 123 22.29 -16.63 0.19
CA ARG A 123 21.71 -17.25 -1.01
C ARG A 123 22.76 -17.98 -1.85
N LYS A 124 22.33 -19.06 -2.49
CA LYS A 124 23.13 -19.78 -3.51
C LYS A 124 23.29 -18.99 -4.80
N LYS A 125 22.32 -18.13 -5.15
CA LYS A 125 22.32 -17.31 -6.37
C LYS A 125 22.06 -15.84 -6.02
N PRO A 126 22.75 -14.90 -6.68
CA PRO A 126 22.51 -13.48 -6.48
C PRO A 126 21.09 -13.10 -6.92
N VAL A 127 20.54 -12.07 -6.28
CA VAL A 127 19.26 -11.48 -6.66
C VAL A 127 19.42 -10.73 -7.97
N LYS A 128 18.53 -10.98 -8.93
CA LYS A 128 18.46 -10.18 -10.15
C LYS A 128 17.91 -8.80 -9.83
N GLN A 129 18.62 -7.75 -10.24
CA GLN A 129 18.22 -6.37 -9.98
C GLN A 129 16.87 -6.00 -10.63
N THR A 130 16.46 -6.74 -11.66
CA THR A 130 15.15 -6.59 -12.33
C THR A 130 13.99 -7.26 -11.60
N ASN A 131 14.24 -8.03 -10.54
CA ASN A 131 13.16 -8.64 -9.78
C ASN A 131 12.33 -7.57 -9.05
N PRO A 132 10.99 -7.75 -8.97
CA PRO A 132 10.13 -6.81 -8.27
C PRO A 132 10.38 -6.85 -6.76
N VAL A 133 10.31 -5.67 -6.14
CA VAL A 133 10.32 -5.52 -4.70
C VAL A 133 8.90 -5.68 -4.18
N GLY A 134 8.78 -6.37 -3.06
CA GLY A 134 7.56 -6.38 -2.27
C GLY A 134 7.86 -6.18 -0.79
N ILE A 135 6.94 -5.55 -0.09
CA ILE A 135 7.04 -5.32 1.35
C ILE A 135 6.41 -6.49 2.07
N PRO A 136 7.17 -7.29 2.85
CA PRO A 136 6.60 -8.34 3.67
C PRO A 136 5.69 -7.76 4.76
N LEU A 137 4.56 -8.44 5.03
CA LEU A 137 3.54 -8.01 6.00
C LEU A 137 4.11 -7.61 7.36
N ARG A 138 5.12 -8.34 7.88
CA ARG A 138 5.77 -8.03 9.17
C ARG A 138 6.36 -6.63 9.29
N TYR A 139 6.75 -5.98 8.18
CA TYR A 139 7.25 -4.60 8.22
C TYR A 139 6.11 -3.58 8.32
N LEU A 140 4.87 -4.01 8.06
CA LEU A 140 3.68 -3.19 8.12
C LEU A 140 2.94 -3.31 9.46
N GLU A 141 3.13 -4.41 10.21
CA GLU A 141 2.52 -4.63 11.53
C GLU A 141 2.66 -3.46 12.50
N PRO A 142 3.80 -2.73 12.58
CA PRO A 142 3.91 -1.54 13.43
C PRO A 142 2.99 -0.38 13.02
N TYR A 143 2.31 -0.46 11.89
CA TYR A 143 1.44 0.58 11.32
C TYR A 143 -0.05 0.19 11.32
N GLU A 144 -0.40 -0.90 12.02
CA GLU A 144 -1.78 -1.36 12.15
C GLU A 144 -2.67 -0.28 12.78
N ASP A 145 -3.80 -0.02 12.14
CA ASP A 145 -4.83 0.95 12.54
C ASP A 145 -4.34 2.39 12.84
N LYS A 146 -3.16 2.77 12.33
CA LYS A 146 -2.62 4.13 12.46
C LYS A 146 -3.26 5.13 11.49
N TRP A 147 -4.58 5.24 11.48
CA TRP A 147 -5.35 6.04 10.51
C TRP A 147 -4.88 7.50 10.36
N ASN A 148 -4.42 8.12 11.45
CA ASN A 148 -3.85 9.47 11.42
C ASN A 148 -2.59 9.61 10.55
N ASN A 149 -1.93 8.51 10.18
CA ASN A 149 -0.80 8.53 9.25
C ASN A 149 -1.17 8.99 7.84
N ILE A 150 -2.45 8.93 7.45
CA ILE A 150 -2.94 9.53 6.20
C ILE A 150 -2.60 11.02 6.14
N TRP A 151 -2.63 11.73 7.26
CA TRP A 151 -2.47 13.18 7.29
C TRP A 151 -1.04 13.66 7.54
N LYS A 152 -0.08 12.73 7.72
CA LYS A 152 1.34 13.05 7.95
C LYS A 152 2.04 13.38 6.62
N LYS A 153 2.84 14.46 6.62
CA LYS A 153 3.64 14.91 5.48
C LYS A 153 5.02 14.24 5.42
#